data_AF-A0A5J4U0T3-F1
#
_entry.id   AF-A0A5J4U0T3-F1
#
_cell.length_a   1.000
_cell.length_b   1.000
_cell.length_c   1.000
_cell.angle_alpha   90.00
_cell.angle_beta   90.00
_cell.angle_gamma   90.00
#
_symmetry.space_group_name_H-M   'P 1'
#
loop_
_entity.id
_entity.type
_entity.pdbx_description
1 polymer ?
#
loop_
_entity_poly.entity_id
_entity_poly.type
_entity_poly.pdbx_seq_one_letter_code
_entity_poly.pdbx_strand_id
1 'polypeptide(L)'
;LDTMKLELLEQSPKSFYLNIIENVWSELTTGVCKSIEPCKNFEDIKEAIRKTWSEIHQQKIDNVVDSMNRHLDEYFKNDGDSTHY
;
A
#
# COMPACT_ATOMS: atom_id res chain seq x y z
N LEU A 1 -19.69 -1.78 15.95
CA LEU A 1 -18.78 -0.64 15.71
C LEU A 1 -18.70 0.27 16.94
N ASP A 2 -19.76 0.41 17.75
CA ASP A 2 -19.77 1.19 19.01
C ASP A 2 -18.79 0.75 20.12
N THR A 3 -18.09 -0.39 19.97
CA THR A 3 -17.16 -0.91 20.99
C THR A 3 -15.68 -0.66 20.68
N MET A 4 -15.32 -0.14 19.50
CA MET A 4 -13.95 0.27 19.20
C MET A 4 -13.87 1.79 19.13
N LYS A 5 -13.04 2.40 19.98
CA LYS A 5 -12.64 3.80 19.84
C LYS A 5 -11.71 3.92 18.63
N LEU A 6 -12.31 4.00 17.44
CA LEU A 6 -11.59 4.26 16.20
C LEU A 6 -11.70 5.75 15.90
N GLU A 7 -10.54 6.39 15.73
CA GLU A 7 -10.48 7.72 15.15
C GLU A 7 -10.33 7.58 13.64
N LEU A 8 -11.21 8.25 12.90
CA LEU A 8 -11.17 8.26 11.45
C LEU A 8 -10.20 9.34 11.00
N LEU A 9 -9.20 8.96 10.19
CA LEU A 9 -8.31 9.92 9.55
C LEU A 9 -9.06 10.62 8.42
N GLU A 10 -9.00 11.95 8.38
CA GLU A 10 -9.57 12.74 7.28
C GLU A 10 -8.75 12.51 6.01
N GLN A 11 -9.44 12.21 4.90
CA GLN A 11 -8.80 11.95 3.61
C GLN A 11 -9.43 12.82 2.52
N SER A 12 -8.61 13.62 1.85
CA SER A 12 -9.06 14.46 0.73
C SER A 12 -9.45 13.59 -0.48
N PRO A 13 -10.52 13.93 -1.22
CA PRO A 13 -10.85 13.24 -2.46
C PRO A 13 -9.67 13.22 -3.44
N LYS A 14 -9.45 12.07 -4.11
CA LYS A 14 -8.38 11.85 -5.10
C LYS A 14 -6.94 11.85 -4.55
N SER A 15 -6.74 11.81 -3.23
CA SER A 15 -5.42 11.70 -2.59
C SER A 15 -4.93 10.24 -2.47
N PHE A 16 -5.02 9.45 -3.56
CA PHE A 16 -4.63 8.03 -3.55
C PHE A 16 -3.16 7.83 -3.16
N TYR A 17 -2.29 8.77 -3.52
CA TYR A 17 -0.86 8.78 -3.19
C TYR A 17 -0.56 8.96 -1.68
N LEU A 18 -1.55 9.43 -0.90
CA LEU A 18 -1.48 9.50 0.56
C LEU A 18 -1.99 8.22 1.24
N ASN A 19 -2.53 7.27 0.48
CA ASN A 19 -2.98 6.00 1.01
C ASN A 19 -1.84 4.96 0.95
N ILE A 20 -1.24 4.68 2.11
CA ILE A 20 -0.14 3.71 2.27
C ILE A 20 -0.43 2.37 1.60
N ILE A 21 -1.70 1.95 1.56
CA ILE A 21 -2.07 0.63 1.02
C ILE A 21 -1.69 0.46 -0.46
N GLU A 22 -1.60 1.55 -1.24
CA GLU A 22 -1.21 1.50 -2.65
C GLU A 22 0.21 0.95 -2.82
N ASN A 23 1.12 1.30 -1.92
CA ASN A 23 2.47 0.73 -1.91
C ASN A 23 2.44 -0.78 -1.62
N VAL A 24 1.56 -1.21 -0.72
CA VAL A 24 1.40 -2.62 -0.38
C VAL A 24 0.79 -3.40 -1.56
N TRP A 25 -0.17 -2.83 -2.28
CA TRP A 25 -0.72 -3.42 -3.50
C TRP A 25 0.30 -3.56 -4.62
N SER A 26 1.17 -2.56 -4.79
CA SER A 26 2.27 -2.60 -5.76
C SER A 26 3.24 -3.74 -5.45
N GLU A 27 3.58 -3.93 -4.18
CA GLU A 27 4.46 -5.02 -3.72
C GLU A 27 3.82 -6.40 -3.92
N LEU A 28 2.54 -6.55 -3.57
CA LEU A 28 1.80 -7.79 -3.80
C LEU A 28 1.75 -8.14 -5.29
N THR A 29 1.42 -7.16 -6.14
CA THR A 29 1.37 -7.34 -7.58
C THR A 29 2.73 -7.77 -8.11
N THR A 30 3.79 -7.08 -7.68
CA THR A 30 5.16 -7.37 -8.08
C THR A 30 5.60 -8.77 -7.63
N GLY A 31 5.30 -9.18 -6.40
CA GLY A 31 5.66 -10.48 -5.87
C GLY A 31 4.91 -11.62 -6.56
N VAL A 32 3.61 -11.47 -6.79
CA VAL A 32 2.80 -12.45 -7.52
C VAL A 32 3.25 -12.56 -8.99
N CYS A 33 3.53 -11.45 -9.66
CA CYS A 33 3.99 -11.46 -11.06
C CYS A 33 5.42 -11.99 -11.23
N LYS A 34 6.26 -11.90 -10.19
CA LYS A 34 7.63 -12.44 -10.20
C LYS A 34 7.72 -13.91 -9.79
N SER A 35 6.59 -14.57 -9.51
CA SER A 35 6.62 -16.00 -9.19
C SER A 35 7.18 -16.81 -10.36
N ILE A 36 8.06 -17.77 -10.04
CA ILE A 36 8.72 -18.63 -11.04
C ILE A 36 7.69 -19.41 -11.87
N GLU A 37 6.56 -19.76 -11.26
CA GLU A 37 5.46 -20.43 -11.91
C GLU A 37 4.31 -19.45 -12.18
N PRO A 38 3.82 -19.35 -13.43
CA PRO A 38 2.64 -18.55 -13.73
C PRO A 38 1.40 -19.19 -13.12
N CYS A 39 0.57 -18.37 -12.47
CA CYS A 39 -0.73 -18.79 -11.94
C CYS A 39 -1.65 -19.21 -13.09
N LYS A 40 -2.27 -20.39 -13.01
CA LYS A 40 -3.11 -20.97 -14.09
C LYS A 40 -4.60 -20.82 -13.80
N ASN A 41 -4.97 -20.63 -12.54
CA ASN A 41 -6.34 -20.52 -12.11
C ASN A 41 -6.46 -19.58 -10.90
N PHE A 42 -7.70 -19.35 -10.48
CA PHE A 42 -8.01 -18.44 -9.38
C PHE A 42 -7.47 -18.88 -8.01
N GLU A 43 -7.39 -20.20 -7.75
CA GLU A 43 -6.81 -20.69 -6.49
C GLU A 43 -5.30 -20.47 -6.44
N ASP A 44 -4.59 -20.66 -7.55
CA ASP A 44 -3.15 -20.36 -7.64
C ASP A 44 -2.89 -18.89 -7.31
N ILE A 45 -3.73 -17.98 -7.81
CA ILE A 45 -3.62 -16.54 -7.54
C ILE A 45 -3.82 -16.26 -6.04
N LYS A 46 -4.83 -16.87 -5.40
CA LYS A 46 -5.05 -16.68 -3.96
C LYS A 46 -3.88 -17.18 -3.14
N GLU A 47 -3.33 -18.34 -3.49
CA GLU A 47 -2.17 -18.91 -2.80
C GLU A 47 -0.94 -18.02 -2.97
N ALA A 48 -0.67 -17.56 -4.19
CA ALA A 48 0.42 -16.64 -4.49
C ALA A 48 0.29 -15.32 -3.72
N ILE A 49 -0.92 -14.75 -3.62
CA ILE A 49 -1.18 -13.54 -2.83
C ILE A 49 -0.90 -13.79 -1.35
N ARG A 50 -1.42 -14.89 -0.78
CA ARG A 50 -1.19 -15.22 0.65
C ARG A 50 0.29 -15.43 0.96
N LYS A 51 1.00 -16.14 0.09
CA LYS A 51 2.43 -16.36 0.21
C LYS A 51 3.19 -15.04 0.14
N THR A 52 2.96 -14.26 -0.91
CA THR A 52 3.61 -12.94 -1.08
C THR A 52 3.34 -12.04 0.11
N TRP A 53 2.10 -11.99 0.61
CA TRP A 53 1.73 -11.23 1.80
C TRP A 53 2.54 -11.65 3.03
N SER A 54 2.68 -12.95 3.27
CA SER A 54 3.45 -13.47 4.40
C SER A 54 4.96 -13.19 4.31
N GLU A 55 5.47 -12.91 3.11
CA GLU A 55 6.87 -12.59 2.85
C GLU A 55 7.15 -11.07 2.93
N ILE A 56 6.12 -10.22 3.00
CA ILE A 56 6.31 -8.78 3.19
C ILE A 56 6.80 -8.54 4.62
N HIS A 57 8.08 -8.16 4.75
CA HIS A 57 8.67 -7.81 6.03
C HIS A 57 8.03 -6.56 6.64
N GLN A 58 7.75 -6.60 7.94
CA GLN A 58 7.17 -5.48 8.70
C GLN A 58 7.97 -4.17 8.52
N GLN A 59 9.30 -4.25 8.49
CA GLN A 59 10.16 -3.09 8.23
C GLN A 59 9.80 -2.33 6.95
N LYS A 60 9.32 -3.04 5.92
CA LYS A 60 8.90 -2.40 4.67
C LYS A 60 7.61 -1.61 4.86
N ILE A 61 6.68 -2.13 5.65
CA ILE A 61 5.45 -1.41 6.04
C ILE A 61 5.81 -0.18 6.87
N ASP A 62 6.68 -0.34 7.86
CA ASP A 62 7.13 0.75 8.73
C ASP A 62 7.78 1.88 7.92
N ASN A 63 8.65 1.54 6.97
CA ASN A 63 9.27 2.53 6.08
C ASN A 63 8.25 3.31 5.22
N VAL A 64 7.17 2.66 4.80
CA VAL A 64 6.11 3.34 4.03
C VAL A 64 5.34 4.30 4.94
N VAL A 65 5.03 3.89 6.17
CA VAL A 65 4.41 4.77 7.16
C VAL A 65 5.30 5.98 7.44
N ASP A 66 6.59 5.77 7.69
CA ASP A 66 7.55 6.84 7.96
C ASP A 66 7.69 7.82 6.79
N SER A 67 7.59 7.31 5.55
CA SER A 67 7.63 8.15 4.35
C SER A 67 6.40 9.05 4.16
N MET A 68 5.27 8.78 4.83
CA MET A 68 4.06 9.60 4.69
C MET A 68 4.31 11.06 5.05
N ASN A 69 5.10 11.33 6.10
CA ASN A 69 5.42 12.70 6.50
C ASN A 69 6.12 13.45 5.37
N ARG A 70 7.05 12.79 4.67
CA ARG A 70 7.70 13.35 3.48
C ARG A 70 6.72 13.56 2.33
N HIS A 71 5.78 12.64 2.10
CA HIS A 71 4.78 12.78 1.02
C HIS A 71 3.82 13.93 1.30
N LEU A 72 3.43 14.13 2.56
CA LEU A 72 2.65 15.29 2.98
C LEU A 72 3.43 16.59 2.77
N ASP A 73 4.72 16.63 3.14
CA ASP A 73 5.58 17.78 2.88
C ASP A 73 5.69 18.11 1.38
N GLU A 74 5.81 17.10 0.51
CA GLU A 74 5.81 17.28 -0.94
C GLU A 74 4.45 17.77 -1.47
N TYR A 75 3.36 17.20 -0.98
CA TYR A 75 2.00 17.62 -1.33
C TYR A 75 1.74 19.09 -0.99
N PHE A 76 2.17 19.53 0.20
CA PHE A 76 2.05 20.94 0.61
C PHE A 76 2.96 21.86 -0.22
N LYS A 77 4.16 21.42 -0.60
CA LYS A 77 5.09 22.20 -1.44
C LYS A 77 4.60 22.34 -2.89
N ASN A 78 3.85 21.37 -3.39
CA ASN A 78 3.32 21.36 -4.75
C ASN A 78 1.93 22.02 -4.86
N ASP A 79 1.48 22.79 -3.84
CA ASP A 79 0.13 23.39 -3.79
C ASP A 79 -1.01 22.38 -4.07
N GLY A 80 -0.79 21.12 -3.69
CA GLY A 80 -1.75 20.03 -3.89
C GLY A 80 -1.77 19.40 -5.29
N ASP A 81 -0.82 19.76 -6.16
CA ASP A 81 -0.61 19.12 -7.47
C ASP A 81 0.15 17.78 -7.35
N SER A 82 0.24 17.01 -8.43
CA SER A 82 0.81 15.65 -8.42
C SER A 82 2.19 15.56 -7.77
N THR A 83 2.36 14.61 -6.85
CA THR A 83 3.65 14.24 -6.25
C THR A 83 4.40 13.23 -7.13
N HIS A 84 5.68 12.99 -6.85
CA HIS A 84 6.47 11.96 -7.55
C HIS A 84 6.02 10.51 -7.27
N TYR A 85 5.20 10.36 -6.24
CA TYR A 85 4.51 9.13 -5.84
C TYR A 85 3.10 9.16 -6.37
#